data_AF-A0A9P5QZ08-F1
#
_entry.id   AF-A0A9P5QZ08-F1
#
_cell.length_a   1.000
_cell.length_b   1.000
_cell.length_c   1.000
_cell.angle_alpha   90.00
_cell.angle_beta   90.00
_cell.angle_gamma   90.00
#
_symmetry.space_group_name_H-M   'P 1'
#
loop_
_entity.id
_entity.type
_entity.pdbx_description
1 polymer ?
#
loop_
_entity_poly.entity_id
_entity_poly.type
_entity_poly.pdbx_seq_one_letter_code
_entity_poly.pdbx_strand_id
1 'polypeptide(L)'
;MEGNVTVFYQSLIKPTMGIMVVHSFSPAAATSEIELILRGLQALHSRNVTQLLIDLQNSGGEDTEFATQLVQLIFTNATSAQLELGAGARSGRLVQQLSRGVYGRGDGDERTAFDASLFVDLDAAGNDSEPYKDNSLFENSTVLTRFGRTATYTHPTTLSIRPLPPTFSAAVAQFPWTNNPARIRLISNGLCLSACGVAMHLWTALYKVRSHGFGGSPVQPLSMFSAAGGMETSLEEIQQLYAEIRVPSPMRDLGYRSDVRLSWVELYSWLDGGVSRGEGERKLLEYDAAVYSSLYQRDLTPEDARNRGALWYRVGNAAW
;
A
#
# COMPACT_ATOMS: atom_id res chain seq x y z
N MET A 1 -11.55 -15.48 7.87
CA MET A 1 -11.64 -15.11 9.31
C MET A 1 -11.96 -13.63 9.33
N GLU A 2 -13.16 -13.25 9.77
CA GLU A 2 -13.51 -11.85 10.03
C GLU A 2 -12.95 -11.48 11.41
N GLY A 3 -11.75 -10.93 11.44
CA GLY A 3 -11.12 -10.39 12.63
C GLY A 3 -10.64 -8.98 12.37
N ASN A 4 -10.56 -8.15 13.41
CA ASN A 4 -9.98 -6.82 13.30
C ASN A 4 -8.57 -6.93 12.71
N VAL A 5 -8.30 -6.24 11.61
CA VAL A 5 -6.97 -6.27 10.99
C VAL A 5 -5.99 -5.38 11.74
N THR A 6 -6.46 -4.47 12.60
CA THR A 6 -5.63 -3.61 13.43
C THR A 6 -5.86 -3.81 14.93
N VAL A 7 -4.77 -3.78 15.71
CA VAL A 7 -4.79 -3.85 17.17
C VAL A 7 -3.91 -2.77 17.79
N PHE A 8 -4.30 -2.26 18.96
CA PHE A 8 -3.62 -1.18 19.67
C PHE A 8 -3.11 -1.61 21.03
N TYR A 9 -1.90 -1.17 21.39
CA TYR A 9 -1.29 -1.38 22.70
C TYR A 9 -0.70 -0.07 23.23
N GLN A 10 -0.55 0.04 24.54
CA GLN A 10 0.27 1.06 25.19
C GLN A 10 1.43 0.37 25.88
N SER A 11 2.65 0.87 25.71
CA SER A 11 3.81 0.32 26.41
C SER A 11 3.72 0.62 27.91
N LEU A 12 3.84 -0.42 28.74
CA LEU A 12 3.88 -0.25 30.20
C LEU A 12 5.18 0.39 30.70
N ILE A 13 6.29 0.18 29.97
CA ILE A 13 7.61 0.67 30.36
C ILE A 13 7.84 2.11 29.86
N LYS A 14 7.23 2.45 28.72
CA LYS A 14 7.23 3.82 28.16
C LYS A 14 5.78 4.24 27.88
N PRO A 15 5.01 4.67 28.89
CA PRO A 15 3.57 4.97 28.74
C PRO A 15 3.23 6.02 27.69
N THR A 16 4.19 6.86 27.32
CA THR A 16 4.05 7.85 26.25
C THR A 16 4.11 7.23 24.84
N MET A 17 4.36 5.93 24.71
CA MET A 17 4.43 5.20 23.46
C MET A 17 3.21 4.27 23.28
N GLY A 18 2.49 4.49 22.20
CA GLY A 18 1.44 3.61 21.70
C GLY A 18 1.97 2.77 20.54
N ILE A 19 1.45 1.56 20.42
CA ILE A 19 1.75 0.64 19.33
C ILE A 19 0.46 0.38 18.55
N MET A 20 0.51 0.57 17.24
CA MET A 20 -0.53 0.16 16.30
C MET A 20 0.03 -1.00 15.47
N VAL A 21 -0.58 -2.17 15.58
CA VAL A 21 -0.21 -3.35 14.81
C VAL A 21 -1.24 -3.53 13.70
N VAL A 22 -0.80 -3.46 12.45
CA VAL A 22 -1.66 -3.75 11.28
C VAL A 22 -1.26 -5.13 10.77
N HIS A 23 -2.17 -6.09 10.88
CA HIS A 23 -1.96 -7.48 10.48
C HIS A 23 -2.30 -7.73 9.01
N SER A 24 -3.19 -6.92 8.43
CA SER A 24 -3.58 -7.06 7.04
C SER A 24 -4.09 -5.74 6.46
N PHE A 25 -3.87 -5.57 5.15
CA PHE A 25 -4.47 -4.53 4.31
C PHE A 25 -5.56 -5.12 3.41
N SER A 26 -6.32 -6.07 3.92
CA SER A 26 -7.54 -6.61 3.28
C SER A 26 -8.67 -6.63 4.31
N PRO A 27 -9.11 -5.47 4.83
CA PRO A 27 -10.24 -5.43 5.74
C PRO A 27 -11.52 -5.91 5.02
N ALA A 28 -12.44 -6.52 5.76
CA ALA A 28 -13.74 -6.90 5.20
C ALA A 28 -14.55 -5.68 4.71
N ALA A 29 -14.36 -4.53 5.38
CA ALA A 29 -14.86 -3.23 4.95
C ALA A 29 -13.88 -2.13 5.37
N ALA A 30 -13.30 -1.42 4.39
CA ALA A 30 -12.26 -0.41 4.63
C ALA A 30 -12.74 0.72 5.57
N THR A 31 -13.95 1.27 5.35
CA THR A 31 -14.50 2.35 6.17
C THR A 31 -14.67 1.93 7.63
N SER A 32 -15.20 0.73 7.88
CA SER A 32 -15.37 0.21 9.24
C SER A 32 -14.03 0.00 9.95
N GLU A 33 -13.00 -0.42 9.22
CA GLU A 33 -11.65 -0.57 9.78
C GLU A 33 -11.03 0.81 10.10
N ILE A 34 -11.16 1.81 9.22
CA ILE A 34 -10.68 3.17 9.49
C ILE A 34 -11.35 3.78 10.74
N GLU A 35 -12.64 3.54 10.95
CA GLU A 35 -13.35 3.94 12.18
C GLU A 35 -12.83 3.22 13.43
N LEU A 36 -12.50 1.93 13.31
CA LEU A 36 -11.87 1.17 14.38
C LEU A 36 -10.49 1.73 14.72
N ILE A 37 -9.70 2.06 13.69
CA ILE A 37 -8.37 2.66 13.85
C ILE A 37 -8.49 4.02 14.53
N LEU A 38 -9.43 4.88 14.11
CA LEU A 38 -9.68 6.17 14.76
C LEU A 38 -9.98 6.00 16.25
N ARG A 39 -10.85 5.05 16.62
CA ARG A 39 -11.18 4.76 18.03
C ARG A 39 -9.95 4.29 18.82
N GLY A 40 -9.11 3.44 18.21
CA GLY A 40 -7.85 3.00 18.81
C GLY A 40 -6.88 4.16 19.07
N LEU A 41 -6.71 5.04 18.09
CA LEU A 41 -5.87 6.24 18.20
C LEU A 41 -6.40 7.23 19.25
N GLN A 42 -7.72 7.46 19.29
CA GLN A 42 -8.37 8.27 20.33
C GLN A 42 -8.12 7.68 21.73
N ALA A 43 -8.21 6.35 21.86
CA ALA A 43 -7.95 5.67 23.12
C ALA A 43 -6.49 5.78 23.56
N LEU A 44 -5.52 5.76 22.64
CA LEU A 44 -4.11 6.06 22.94
C LEU A 44 -3.93 7.52 23.36
N HIS A 45 -4.53 8.46 22.62
CA HIS A 45 -4.45 9.89 22.92
C HIS A 45 -5.00 10.22 24.30
N SER A 46 -6.17 9.67 24.67
CA SER A 46 -6.77 9.84 26.00
C SER A 46 -5.91 9.32 27.16
N ARG A 47 -4.92 8.46 26.86
CA ARG A 47 -3.95 7.93 27.81
C ARG A 47 -2.61 8.66 27.79
N ASN A 48 -2.57 9.87 27.22
CA ASN A 48 -1.37 10.72 27.12
C ASN A 48 -0.22 10.08 26.33
N VAL A 49 -0.54 9.20 25.38
CA VAL A 49 0.45 8.75 24.40
C VAL A 49 0.87 9.97 23.56
N THR A 50 2.16 10.05 23.21
CA THR A 50 2.71 11.11 22.36
C THR A 50 3.58 10.58 21.22
N GLN A 51 3.91 9.28 21.24
CA GLN A 51 4.73 8.59 20.25
C GLN A 51 3.96 7.39 19.73
N LEU A 52 4.02 7.18 18.41
CA LEU A 52 3.34 6.06 17.74
C LEU A 52 4.38 5.15 17.08
N LEU A 53 4.31 3.87 17.44
CA LEU A 53 5.03 2.81 16.78
C LEU A 53 4.05 2.03 15.90
N ILE A 54 4.26 2.01 14.60
CA ILE A 54 3.43 1.28 13.65
C ILE A 54 4.17 0.01 13.27
N ASP A 55 3.57 -1.13 13.57
CA ASP A 55 4.14 -2.44 13.31
C ASP A 55 3.41 -3.14 12.17
N LEU A 56 4.17 -3.40 11.10
CA LEU A 56 3.70 -3.94 9.83
C LEU A 56 4.36 -5.29 9.52
N GLN A 57 4.98 -5.93 10.52
CA GLN A 57 5.60 -7.24 10.32
C GLN A 57 4.57 -8.28 9.89
N ASN A 58 4.89 -9.01 8.82
CA ASN A 58 4.02 -10.02 8.19
C ASN A 58 2.65 -9.48 7.75
N SER A 59 2.54 -8.18 7.48
CA SER A 59 1.31 -7.60 6.97
C SER A 59 1.24 -7.74 5.45
N GLY A 60 0.18 -8.37 4.97
CA GLY A 60 -0.16 -8.47 3.55
C GLY A 60 -1.58 -8.00 3.28
N GLY A 61 -1.94 -7.83 2.03
CA GLY A 61 -3.28 -7.43 1.62
C GLY A 61 -3.23 -6.51 0.41
N GLU A 62 -4.38 -6.34 -0.22
CA GLU A 62 -4.48 -5.79 -1.59
C GLU A 62 -5.26 -4.47 -1.65
N ASP A 63 -5.85 -4.05 -0.54
CA ASP A 63 -6.64 -2.82 -0.47
C ASP A 63 -5.71 -1.59 -0.40
N THR A 64 -5.27 -1.17 -1.58
CA THR A 64 -4.42 0.02 -1.76
C THR A 64 -5.14 1.30 -1.36
N GLU A 65 -6.47 1.33 -1.44
CA GLU A 65 -7.25 2.45 -0.94
C GLU A 65 -7.18 2.52 0.59
N PHE A 66 -7.39 1.41 1.29
CA PHE A 66 -7.21 1.36 2.74
C PHE A 66 -5.79 1.75 3.16
N ALA A 67 -4.76 1.27 2.45
CA ALA A 67 -3.37 1.67 2.70
C ALA A 67 -3.17 3.18 2.62
N THR A 68 -3.69 3.81 1.57
CA THR A 68 -3.53 5.24 1.34
C THR A 68 -4.38 6.07 2.31
N GLN A 69 -5.59 5.64 2.65
CA GLN A 69 -6.42 6.26 3.69
C GLN A 69 -5.77 6.15 5.08
N LEU A 70 -5.12 5.04 5.40
CA LEU A 70 -4.36 4.89 6.63
C LEU A 70 -3.19 5.88 6.70
N VAL A 71 -2.51 6.12 5.57
CA VAL A 71 -1.49 7.18 5.49
C VAL A 71 -2.12 8.55 5.71
N GLN A 72 -3.23 8.88 5.03
CA GLN A 72 -3.95 10.15 5.17
C GLN A 72 -4.47 10.38 6.60
N LEU A 73 -4.85 9.32 7.32
CA LEU A 73 -5.31 9.42 8.72
C LEU A 73 -4.19 9.87 9.67
N ILE A 74 -2.94 9.54 9.37
CA ILE A 74 -1.77 9.96 10.17
C ILE A 74 -1.19 11.28 9.63
N PHE A 75 -1.24 11.47 8.32
CA PHE A 75 -0.76 12.65 7.60
C PHE A 75 -1.91 13.31 6.86
N THR A 76 -2.73 14.09 7.56
CA THR A 76 -3.97 14.68 7.03
C THR A 76 -3.75 15.74 5.95
N ASN A 77 -2.50 16.16 5.72
CA ASN A 77 -2.14 17.04 4.62
C ASN A 77 -1.98 16.29 3.29
N ALA A 78 -1.95 14.95 3.32
CA ALA A 78 -1.85 14.09 2.15
C ALA A 78 -3.06 14.25 1.22
N THR A 79 -2.85 14.78 0.02
CA THR A 79 -3.84 14.72 -1.06
C THR A 79 -3.52 13.56 -2.01
N SER A 80 -4.53 13.03 -2.71
CA SER A 80 -4.34 11.98 -3.71
C SER A 80 -3.31 12.39 -4.79
N ALA A 81 -3.27 13.68 -5.15
CA ALA A 81 -2.27 14.24 -6.07
C ALA A 81 -0.84 14.20 -5.51
N GLN A 82 -0.65 14.43 -4.20
CA GLN A 82 0.64 14.44 -3.50
C GLN A 82 1.22 13.05 -3.24
N LEU A 83 0.40 12.00 -3.32
CA LEU A 83 0.91 10.65 -3.10
C LEU A 83 1.90 10.22 -4.20
N GLU A 84 1.87 10.88 -5.37
CA GLU A 84 2.84 10.70 -6.46
C GLU A 84 3.11 9.24 -6.83
N LEU A 85 2.11 8.38 -6.63
CA LEU A 85 2.15 6.99 -7.03
C LEU A 85 1.78 6.90 -8.50
N GLY A 86 2.71 6.46 -9.32
CA GLY A 86 2.39 6.03 -10.67
C GLY A 86 1.94 4.58 -10.67
N ALA A 87 1.07 4.25 -11.62
CA ALA A 87 0.59 2.92 -11.91
C ALA A 87 0.75 2.63 -13.41
N GLY A 88 1.04 1.37 -13.72
CA GLY A 88 1.06 0.83 -15.06
C GLY A 88 0.40 -0.53 -15.04
N ALA A 89 -0.83 -0.61 -15.55
CA ALA A 89 -1.49 -1.90 -15.71
C ALA A 89 -0.99 -2.56 -16.99
N ARG A 90 -0.94 -3.89 -17.01
CA ARG A 90 -0.76 -4.62 -18.27
C ARG A 90 -1.92 -4.26 -19.23
N SER A 91 -1.73 -4.37 -20.55
CA SER A 91 -2.76 -3.91 -21.52
C SER A 91 -2.86 -4.79 -22.76
N GLY A 92 -2.45 -6.05 -22.64
CA GLY A 92 -2.58 -7.02 -23.74
C GLY A 92 -4.03 -7.27 -24.15
N ARG A 93 -4.22 -7.84 -25.34
CA ARG A 93 -5.55 -8.11 -25.94
C ARG A 93 -6.55 -8.78 -24.99
N LEU A 94 -6.10 -9.80 -24.25
CA LEU A 94 -6.95 -10.56 -23.31
C LEU A 94 -7.54 -9.65 -22.24
N VAL A 95 -6.76 -8.69 -21.81
CA VAL A 95 -7.18 -7.76 -20.77
C VAL A 95 -8.04 -6.67 -21.31
N GLN A 96 -7.73 -6.16 -22.50
CA GLN A 96 -8.64 -5.23 -23.16
C GLN A 96 -10.04 -5.84 -23.31
N GLN A 97 -10.13 -7.15 -23.54
CA GLN A 97 -11.41 -7.86 -23.54
C GLN A 97 -12.05 -7.91 -22.15
N LEU A 98 -11.26 -8.24 -21.12
CA LEU A 98 -11.73 -8.29 -19.74
C LEU A 98 -12.22 -6.93 -19.26
N SER A 99 -11.41 -5.88 -19.42
CA SER A 99 -11.71 -4.50 -18.99
C SER A 99 -12.94 -3.94 -19.67
N ARG A 100 -13.12 -4.16 -20.98
CA ARG A 100 -14.37 -3.80 -21.69
C ARG A 100 -15.60 -4.52 -21.12
N GLY A 101 -15.44 -5.76 -20.68
CA GLY A 101 -16.51 -6.57 -20.13
C GLY A 101 -16.93 -6.15 -18.72
N VAL A 102 -15.99 -5.67 -17.90
CA VAL A 102 -16.24 -5.28 -16.50
C VAL A 102 -16.46 -3.79 -16.28
N TYR A 103 -16.04 -2.94 -17.23
CA TYR A 103 -16.17 -1.49 -17.11
C TYR A 103 -17.61 -1.06 -16.84
N GLY A 104 -17.80 -0.29 -15.77
CA GLY A 104 -19.12 0.25 -15.39
C GLY A 104 -20.13 -0.80 -14.92
N ARG A 105 -19.69 -2.05 -14.64
CA ARG A 105 -20.56 -3.08 -14.04
C ARG A 105 -20.62 -3.02 -12.51
N GLY A 106 -19.67 -2.35 -11.87
CA GLY A 106 -19.66 -2.20 -10.41
C GLY A 106 -20.41 -0.94 -9.97
N ASP A 107 -21.37 -1.09 -9.06
CA ASP A 107 -21.89 0.00 -8.24
C ASP A 107 -21.06 0.06 -6.94
N GLY A 108 -20.43 1.20 -6.62
CA GLY A 108 -19.78 1.41 -5.32
C GLY A 108 -18.40 0.74 -5.13
N ASP A 109 -18.25 -0.06 -4.07
CA ASP A 109 -16.98 -0.63 -3.59
C ASP A 109 -16.56 -1.94 -4.30
N GLU A 110 -17.36 -2.46 -5.26
CA GLU A 110 -17.09 -3.72 -5.99
C GLU A 110 -16.27 -3.53 -7.28
N ARG A 111 -15.45 -2.48 -7.35
CA ARG A 111 -14.62 -2.20 -8.54
C ARG A 111 -13.46 -3.18 -8.62
N THR A 112 -13.34 -3.87 -9.75
CA THR A 112 -12.25 -4.82 -10.01
C THR A 112 -10.99 -4.10 -10.49
N ALA A 113 -9.81 -4.70 -10.32
CA ALA A 113 -8.54 -4.13 -10.82
C ALA A 113 -8.48 -3.95 -12.36
N PHE A 114 -9.47 -4.46 -13.10
CA PHE A 114 -9.62 -4.31 -14.55
C PHE A 114 -10.61 -3.19 -14.94
N ASP A 115 -11.18 -2.48 -13.97
CA ASP A 115 -12.05 -1.34 -14.20
C ASP A 115 -11.21 -0.05 -14.34
N ALA A 116 -11.31 0.61 -15.50
CA ALA A 116 -10.57 1.84 -15.78
C ALA A 116 -10.95 2.99 -14.82
N SER A 117 -12.15 3.00 -14.24
CA SER A 117 -12.60 4.02 -13.27
C SER A 117 -11.83 3.99 -11.94
N LEU A 118 -11.00 2.97 -11.69
CA LEU A 118 -10.05 2.96 -10.58
C LEU A 118 -8.81 3.82 -10.84
N PHE A 119 -8.65 4.34 -12.05
CA PHE A 119 -7.46 5.04 -12.47
C PHE A 119 -7.76 6.46 -12.88
N VAL A 120 -6.72 7.28 -12.85
CA VAL A 120 -6.73 8.67 -13.24
C VAL A 120 -5.56 8.92 -14.18
N ASP A 121 -5.82 9.58 -15.30
CA ASP A 121 -4.78 9.98 -16.25
C ASP A 121 -3.80 10.97 -15.58
N LEU A 122 -2.51 10.66 -15.64
CA LEU A 122 -1.45 11.51 -15.11
C LEU A 122 -1.08 12.65 -16.06
N ASP A 123 -1.34 12.49 -17.37
CA ASP A 123 -1.00 13.45 -18.41
C ASP A 123 -2.14 14.45 -18.67
N ALA A 124 -3.37 14.13 -18.24
CA ALA A 124 -4.50 15.06 -18.24
C ALA A 124 -4.28 16.16 -17.20
N ALA A 125 -3.75 17.31 -17.65
CA ALA A 125 -3.32 18.43 -16.83
C ALA A 125 -4.37 18.89 -15.78
N GLY A 126 -4.08 18.65 -14.49
CA GLY A 126 -4.82 19.21 -13.36
C GLY A 126 -4.62 18.44 -12.05
N ASN A 127 -4.72 19.13 -10.90
CA ASN A 127 -4.80 18.49 -9.58
C ASN A 127 -6.17 17.82 -9.32
N ASP A 128 -7.11 17.99 -10.25
CA ASP A 128 -8.49 17.47 -10.23
C ASP A 128 -8.72 16.52 -11.41
N SER A 129 -7.75 15.67 -11.75
CA SER A 129 -7.96 14.69 -12.80
C SER A 129 -9.02 13.67 -12.34
N GLU A 130 -10.17 13.72 -13.01
CA GLU A 130 -11.29 12.82 -12.78
C GLU A 130 -10.90 11.39 -13.16
N PRO A 131 -11.49 10.37 -12.52
CA PRO A 131 -11.30 8.99 -12.94
C PRO A 131 -11.69 8.78 -14.41
N TYR A 132 -11.08 7.80 -15.08
CA TYR A 132 -11.48 7.47 -16.44
C TYR A 132 -12.99 7.17 -16.51
N LYS A 133 -13.66 7.84 -17.46
CA LYS A 133 -15.11 7.72 -17.70
C LYS A 133 -15.43 6.77 -18.86
N ASP A 134 -14.43 6.07 -19.34
CA ASP A 134 -14.51 5.00 -20.33
C ASP A 134 -13.36 4.01 -20.14
N ASN A 135 -13.24 3.04 -21.04
CA ASN A 135 -12.20 2.01 -20.98
C ASN A 135 -10.91 2.38 -21.76
N SER A 136 -10.74 3.65 -22.17
CA SER A 136 -9.65 4.09 -23.05
C SER A 136 -8.26 3.86 -22.46
N LEU A 137 -8.13 3.81 -21.12
CA LEU A 137 -6.88 3.49 -20.40
C LEU A 137 -6.20 2.23 -20.96
N PHE A 138 -6.99 1.18 -21.24
CA PHE A 138 -6.46 -0.10 -21.70
C PHE A 138 -6.29 -0.16 -23.22
N GLU A 139 -6.88 0.77 -23.97
CA GLU A 139 -6.79 0.83 -25.43
C GLU A 139 -5.51 1.51 -25.90
N ASN A 140 -5.03 2.48 -25.11
CA ASN A 140 -3.76 3.15 -25.35
C ASN A 140 -2.65 2.47 -24.56
N SER A 141 -1.74 1.79 -25.26
CA SER A 141 -0.67 1.00 -24.64
C SER A 141 0.73 1.45 -25.06
N THR A 142 1.66 1.34 -24.12
CA THR A 142 3.10 1.46 -24.36
C THR A 142 3.78 0.10 -24.22
N VAL A 143 4.83 -0.14 -25.00
CA VAL A 143 5.65 -1.35 -24.89
C VAL A 143 6.81 -1.06 -23.95
N LEU A 144 6.91 -1.82 -22.87
CA LEU A 144 8.00 -1.71 -21.90
C LEU A 144 8.76 -3.03 -21.80
N THR A 145 10.08 -2.94 -21.66
CA THR A 145 10.94 -4.09 -21.38
C THR A 145 11.41 -4.01 -19.93
N ARG A 146 11.11 -5.03 -19.13
CA ARG A 146 11.49 -5.13 -17.72
C ARG A 146 12.04 -6.52 -17.44
N PHE A 147 13.16 -6.61 -16.73
CA PHE A 147 13.84 -7.88 -16.43
C PHE A 147 14.06 -8.77 -17.67
N GLY A 148 14.39 -8.15 -18.80
CA GLY A 148 14.59 -8.85 -20.08
C GLY A 148 13.30 -9.37 -20.74
N ARG A 149 12.11 -9.02 -20.23
CA ARG A 149 10.81 -9.38 -20.81
C ARG A 149 10.10 -8.15 -21.31
N THR A 150 9.62 -8.21 -22.56
CA THR A 150 8.85 -7.14 -23.18
C THR A 150 7.35 -7.42 -23.04
N ALA A 151 6.58 -6.39 -22.68
CA ALA A 151 5.13 -6.47 -22.64
C ALA A 151 4.46 -5.12 -22.86
N THR A 152 3.15 -5.16 -23.13
CA THR A 152 2.31 -3.97 -23.24
C THR A 152 1.73 -3.58 -21.89
N TYR A 153 1.87 -2.30 -21.58
CA TYR A 153 1.32 -1.64 -20.41
C TYR A 153 0.46 -0.46 -20.82
N THR A 154 -0.41 0.00 -19.94
CA THR A 154 -1.15 1.27 -20.12
C THR A 154 -0.17 2.44 -20.23
N HIS A 155 -0.64 3.58 -20.70
CA HIS A 155 0.07 4.84 -20.45
C HIS A 155 0.23 5.11 -18.95
N PRO A 156 1.20 5.95 -18.55
CA PRO A 156 1.37 6.36 -17.17
C PRO A 156 0.05 6.86 -16.58
N THR A 157 -0.41 6.22 -15.53
CA THR A 157 -1.66 6.55 -14.85
C THR A 157 -1.41 6.57 -13.34
N THR A 158 -2.37 6.99 -12.54
CA THR A 158 -2.35 6.77 -11.09
C THR A 158 -3.66 6.12 -10.65
N LEU A 159 -3.73 5.70 -9.39
CA LEU A 159 -4.95 5.19 -8.78
C LEU A 159 -5.84 6.36 -8.36
N SER A 160 -7.14 6.23 -8.61
CA SER A 160 -8.17 7.09 -8.03
C SER A 160 -8.32 6.76 -6.56
N ILE A 161 -7.70 7.57 -5.71
CA ILE A 161 -7.74 7.41 -4.26
C ILE A 161 -8.74 8.41 -3.70
N ARG A 162 -9.76 7.94 -2.98
CA ARG A 162 -10.73 8.83 -2.33
C ARG A 162 -10.02 9.59 -1.18
N PRO A 163 -10.29 10.89 -1.03
CA PRO A 163 -9.80 11.62 0.13
C PRO A 163 -10.48 11.11 1.40
N LEU A 164 -9.72 11.10 2.50
CA LEU A 164 -10.25 10.78 3.81
C LEU A 164 -11.35 11.79 4.19
N PRO A 165 -12.53 11.35 4.67
CA PRO A 165 -13.60 12.28 5.02
C PRO A 165 -13.13 13.31 6.08
N PRO A 166 -13.53 14.60 5.96
CA PRO A 166 -13.02 15.66 6.84
C PRO A 166 -13.23 15.42 8.34
N THR A 167 -14.24 14.64 8.70
CA THR A 167 -14.53 14.24 10.08
C THR A 167 -13.40 13.43 10.72
N PHE A 168 -12.75 12.53 9.97
CA PHE A 168 -11.60 11.78 10.45
C PHE A 168 -10.38 12.68 10.61
N SER A 169 -10.08 13.50 9.59
CA SER A 169 -8.95 14.45 9.61
C SER A 169 -9.07 15.43 10.77
N ALA A 170 -10.27 15.95 11.05
CA ALA A 170 -10.52 16.83 12.19
C ALA A 170 -10.32 16.11 13.53
N ALA A 171 -10.75 14.85 13.64
CA ALA A 171 -10.66 14.09 14.88
C ALA A 171 -9.20 13.79 15.30
N VAL A 172 -8.34 13.53 14.31
CA VAL A 172 -6.91 13.19 14.53
C VAL A 172 -6.00 14.42 14.57
N ALA A 173 -6.45 15.59 14.12
CA ALA A 173 -5.62 16.82 14.05
C ALA A 173 -4.96 17.22 15.38
N GLN A 174 -5.59 16.85 16.50
CA GLN A 174 -5.11 17.15 17.85
C GLN A 174 -4.08 16.15 18.40
N PHE A 175 -3.86 15.01 17.75
CA PHE A 175 -2.96 13.99 18.28
C PHE A 175 -1.48 14.38 18.10
N PRO A 176 -0.61 14.13 19.09
CA PRO A 176 0.80 14.57 19.04
C PRO A 176 1.62 14.02 17.87
N TRP A 177 1.20 12.90 17.28
CA TRP A 177 1.87 12.25 16.16
C TRP A 177 1.30 12.63 14.79
N THR A 178 0.13 13.28 14.73
CA THR A 178 -0.49 13.66 13.46
C THR A 178 0.36 14.70 12.72
N ASN A 179 0.63 14.46 11.43
CA ASN A 179 1.54 15.25 10.61
C ASN A 179 2.97 15.42 11.20
N ASN A 180 3.40 14.55 12.12
CA ASN A 180 4.68 14.67 12.81
C ASN A 180 5.53 13.40 12.67
N PRO A 181 6.36 13.29 11.62
CA PRO A 181 7.14 12.07 11.37
C PRO A 181 8.20 11.82 12.46
N ALA A 182 8.62 12.85 13.20
CA ALA A 182 9.55 12.67 14.31
C ALA A 182 8.94 11.84 15.45
N ARG A 183 7.61 11.85 15.60
CA ARG A 183 6.85 11.11 16.62
C ARG A 183 6.36 9.73 16.17
N ILE A 184 6.67 9.32 14.94
CA ILE A 184 6.23 8.05 14.37
C ILE A 184 7.45 7.18 14.02
N ARG A 185 7.37 5.88 14.27
CA ARG A 185 8.33 4.89 13.75
C ARG A 185 7.59 3.74 13.11
N LEU A 186 8.18 3.18 12.06
CA LEU A 186 7.67 1.99 11.40
C LEU A 186 8.55 0.79 11.73
N ILE A 187 7.94 -0.37 11.90
CA ILE A 187 8.63 -1.66 12.00
C ILE A 187 8.21 -2.51 10.81
N SER A 188 9.19 -3.09 10.12
CA SER A 188 9.00 -4.10 9.09
C SER A 188 10.03 -5.21 9.23
N ASN A 189 9.68 -6.39 8.72
CA ASN A 189 10.61 -7.51 8.52
C ASN A 189 10.79 -7.80 7.02
N GLY A 190 10.46 -6.84 6.16
CA GLY A 190 10.55 -6.94 4.71
C GLY A 190 9.45 -7.76 4.06
N LEU A 191 8.65 -8.53 4.81
CA LEU A 191 7.56 -9.36 4.28
C LEU A 191 6.25 -8.59 4.01
N CYS A 192 6.34 -7.25 4.01
CA CYS A 192 5.24 -6.36 3.69
C CYS A 192 5.00 -6.39 2.17
N LEU A 193 3.79 -6.75 1.76
CA LEU A 193 3.42 -6.99 0.36
C LEU A 193 2.23 -6.11 -0.06
N SER A 194 2.15 -5.82 -1.36
CA SER A 194 1.10 -5.05 -2.04
C SER A 194 0.76 -3.76 -1.27
N ALA A 195 -0.47 -3.60 -0.81
CA ALA A 195 -0.97 -2.39 -0.16
C ALA A 195 -0.17 -2.01 1.10
N CYS A 196 0.34 -2.99 1.85
CA CYS A 196 1.24 -2.73 2.98
C CYS A 196 2.49 -1.96 2.51
N GLY A 197 3.08 -2.42 1.41
CA GLY A 197 4.30 -1.85 0.87
C GLY A 197 4.08 -0.43 0.34
N VAL A 198 2.88 -0.16 -0.21
CA VAL A 198 2.46 1.21 -0.57
C VAL A 198 2.47 2.12 0.65
N ALA A 199 1.82 1.71 1.75
CA ALA A 199 1.79 2.52 2.98
C ALA A 199 3.21 2.76 3.53
N MET A 200 4.04 1.71 3.56
CA MET A 200 5.46 1.81 3.96
C MET A 200 6.26 2.79 3.10
N HIS A 201 6.09 2.72 1.78
CA HIS A 201 6.74 3.62 0.84
C HIS A 201 6.30 5.06 1.09
N LEU A 202 4.99 5.32 1.17
CA LEU A 202 4.47 6.67 1.40
C LEU A 202 4.95 7.27 2.73
N TRP A 203 4.86 6.52 3.84
CA TRP A 203 5.33 7.03 5.12
C TRP A 203 6.83 7.35 5.12
N THR A 204 7.66 6.51 4.50
CA THR A 204 9.12 6.68 4.55
C THR A 204 9.63 7.65 3.48
N ALA A 205 9.21 7.49 2.23
CA ALA A 205 9.69 8.27 1.10
C ALA A 205 9.05 9.66 1.03
N LEU A 206 7.73 9.78 1.25
CA LEU A 206 7.04 11.06 1.18
C LEU A 206 7.10 11.81 2.52
N TYR A 207 6.69 11.16 3.61
CA TYR A 207 6.58 11.80 4.92
C TYR A 207 7.83 11.69 5.80
N LYS A 208 8.88 11.02 5.35
CA LYS A 208 10.17 10.90 6.06
C LYS A 208 10.05 10.27 7.44
N VAL A 209 9.05 9.40 7.65
CA VAL A 209 8.95 8.57 8.84
C VAL A 209 10.12 7.58 8.86
N ARG A 210 10.77 7.46 10.01
CA ARG A 210 11.93 6.56 10.15
C ARG A 210 11.48 5.11 10.29
N SER A 211 12.02 4.24 9.44
CA SER A 211 11.74 2.79 9.44
C SER A 211 12.83 2.00 10.17
N HIS A 212 12.40 0.94 10.85
CA HIS A 212 13.25 -0.07 11.47
C HIS A 212 12.97 -1.43 10.81
N GLY A 213 13.98 -1.96 10.12
CA GLY A 213 13.96 -3.29 9.51
C GLY A 213 14.56 -4.33 10.45
N PHE A 214 13.86 -5.45 10.65
CA PHE A 214 14.35 -6.58 11.44
C PHE A 214 14.56 -7.80 10.55
N GLY A 215 15.81 -8.24 10.46
CA GLY A 215 16.24 -9.33 9.57
C GLY A 215 17.21 -8.86 8.49
N GLY A 216 17.40 -9.71 7.48
CA GLY A 216 18.52 -9.60 6.55
C GLY A 216 19.86 -9.85 7.24
N SER A 217 20.94 -9.55 6.55
CA SER A 217 22.30 -9.57 7.10
C SER A 217 23.10 -8.39 6.54
N PRO A 218 24.27 -8.05 7.11
CA PRO A 218 25.14 -7.02 6.55
C PRO A 218 25.55 -7.25 5.08
N VAL A 219 25.56 -8.51 4.62
CA VAL A 219 25.88 -8.88 3.23
C VAL A 219 24.64 -9.04 2.34
N GLN A 220 23.46 -9.12 2.93
CA GLN A 220 22.17 -9.23 2.25
C GLN A 220 21.18 -8.30 2.97
N PRO A 221 21.23 -6.99 2.68
CA PRO A 221 20.36 -6.03 3.33
C PRO A 221 18.89 -6.36 3.03
N LEU A 222 18.04 -6.02 3.99
CA LEU A 222 16.60 -6.23 3.92
C LEU A 222 15.93 -5.01 3.27
N SER A 223 15.15 -5.23 2.22
CA SER A 223 14.24 -4.19 1.72
C SER A 223 13.10 -3.97 2.72
N MET A 224 12.58 -2.74 2.82
CA MET A 224 11.47 -2.40 3.71
C MET A 224 10.19 -3.18 3.41
N PHE A 225 10.03 -3.66 2.18
CA PHE A 225 8.91 -4.45 1.69
C PHE A 225 9.36 -5.40 0.58
N SER A 226 8.58 -6.46 0.33
CA SER A 226 8.91 -7.51 -0.64
C SER A 226 8.34 -7.23 -2.02
N ALA A 227 7.20 -6.57 -2.11
CA ALA A 227 6.62 -6.13 -3.38
C ALA A 227 5.55 -5.11 -3.04
N ALA A 228 5.88 -3.82 -3.05
CA ALA A 228 4.93 -2.77 -2.71
C ALA A 228 3.98 -2.42 -3.88
N GLY A 229 4.33 -2.79 -5.11
CA GLY A 229 3.71 -2.23 -6.30
C GLY A 229 2.88 -3.22 -7.10
N GLY A 230 2.05 -4.04 -6.47
CA GLY A 230 1.14 -4.94 -7.18
C GLY A 230 -0.29 -4.76 -6.71
N MET A 231 -1.22 -4.37 -7.59
CA MET A 231 -2.58 -4.88 -7.39
C MET A 231 -2.52 -6.33 -7.85
N GLU A 232 -2.60 -7.23 -6.87
CA GLU A 232 -2.61 -8.67 -7.09
C GLU A 232 -4.04 -9.11 -7.43
N THR A 233 -4.14 -10.18 -8.19
CA THR A 233 -5.38 -10.91 -8.40
C THR A 233 -5.06 -12.39 -8.46
N SER A 234 -6.01 -13.23 -8.06
CA SER A 234 -5.86 -14.68 -8.14
C SER A 234 -6.28 -15.22 -9.52
N LEU A 235 -5.74 -16.37 -9.90
CA LEU A 235 -6.19 -17.09 -11.09
C LEU A 235 -7.71 -17.37 -11.05
N GLU A 236 -8.22 -17.71 -9.87
CA GLU A 236 -9.65 -17.98 -9.63
C GLU A 236 -10.51 -16.74 -9.90
N GLU A 237 -10.12 -15.58 -9.35
CA GLU A 237 -10.80 -14.30 -9.61
C GLU A 237 -10.80 -13.96 -11.09
N ILE A 238 -9.66 -14.07 -11.78
CA ILE A 238 -9.59 -13.78 -13.21
C ILE A 238 -10.53 -14.70 -13.99
N GLN A 239 -10.50 -16.01 -13.73
CA GLN A 239 -11.37 -16.98 -14.39
C GLN A 239 -12.86 -16.71 -14.12
N GLN A 240 -13.19 -16.33 -12.88
CA GLN A 240 -14.55 -15.93 -12.51
C GLN A 240 -14.99 -14.69 -13.29
N LEU A 241 -14.15 -13.65 -13.37
CA LEU A 241 -14.46 -12.45 -14.15
C LEU A 241 -14.71 -12.78 -15.63
N TYR A 242 -13.89 -13.65 -16.23
CA TYR A 242 -14.12 -14.14 -17.60
C TYR A 242 -15.48 -14.85 -17.75
N ALA A 243 -15.85 -15.69 -16.79
CA ALA A 243 -17.13 -16.38 -16.78
C ALA A 243 -18.31 -15.40 -16.67
N GLU A 244 -18.20 -14.40 -15.80
CA GLU A 244 -19.22 -13.35 -15.59
C GLU A 244 -19.43 -12.47 -16.82
N ILE A 245 -18.37 -12.18 -17.58
CA ILE A 245 -18.47 -11.44 -18.85
C ILE A 245 -18.82 -12.35 -20.04
N ARG A 246 -19.00 -13.66 -19.82
CA ARG A 246 -19.32 -14.67 -20.84
C ARG A 246 -18.29 -14.76 -21.97
N VAL A 247 -17.01 -14.60 -21.62
CA VAL A 247 -15.88 -14.76 -22.54
C VAL A 247 -15.05 -15.97 -22.09
N PRO A 248 -14.64 -16.89 -22.99
CA PRO A 248 -13.78 -18.00 -22.61
C PRO A 248 -12.48 -17.50 -21.98
N SER A 249 -12.18 -17.97 -20.76
CA SER A 249 -10.90 -17.67 -20.12
C SER A 249 -9.76 -18.27 -20.96
N PRO A 250 -8.70 -17.50 -21.26
CA PRO A 250 -7.49 -18.03 -21.89
C PRO A 250 -6.64 -18.84 -20.90
N MET A 251 -6.94 -18.75 -19.61
CA MET A 251 -6.22 -19.42 -18.54
C MET A 251 -6.85 -20.79 -18.26
N ARG A 252 -6.04 -21.73 -17.79
CA ARG A 252 -6.49 -23.09 -17.43
C ARG A 252 -6.38 -23.26 -15.93
N ASP A 253 -7.27 -24.08 -15.38
CA ASP A 253 -7.16 -24.54 -14.00
C ASP A 253 -5.82 -25.24 -13.81
N LEU A 254 -5.22 -25.02 -12.65
CA LEU A 254 -4.03 -25.75 -12.24
C LEU A 254 -4.45 -27.16 -11.82
N GLY A 255 -3.61 -28.16 -12.07
CA GLY A 255 -3.89 -29.55 -11.69
C GLY A 255 -3.90 -29.80 -10.18
N TYR A 256 -3.72 -28.76 -9.36
CA TYR A 256 -3.74 -28.80 -7.91
C TYR A 256 -4.42 -27.55 -7.37
N ARG A 257 -5.02 -27.66 -6.17
CA ARG A 257 -5.63 -26.53 -5.48
C ARG A 257 -4.54 -25.62 -4.93
N SER A 258 -4.30 -24.49 -5.59
CA SER A 258 -3.40 -23.44 -5.13
C SER A 258 -3.94 -22.06 -5.45
N ASP A 259 -3.79 -21.13 -4.51
CA ASP A 259 -3.94 -19.72 -4.78
C ASP A 259 -2.68 -19.22 -5.51
N VAL A 260 -2.80 -18.99 -6.82
CA VAL A 260 -1.75 -18.37 -7.63
C VAL A 260 -2.12 -16.92 -7.84
N ARG A 261 -1.39 -16.04 -7.17
CA ARG A 261 -1.52 -14.59 -7.28
C ARG A 261 -0.59 -14.04 -8.33
N LEU A 262 -1.09 -13.11 -9.11
CA LEU A 262 -0.39 -12.46 -10.20
C LEU A 262 -0.48 -10.95 -10.01
N SER A 263 0.66 -10.25 -10.08
CA SER A 263 0.65 -8.79 -10.15
C SER A 263 0.22 -8.35 -11.54
N TRP A 264 -0.88 -7.60 -11.60
CA TRP A 264 -1.49 -7.13 -12.83
C TRP A 264 -1.26 -5.63 -13.07
N VAL A 265 -1.25 -4.85 -11.98
CA VAL A 265 -0.91 -3.42 -11.96
C VAL A 265 0.41 -3.25 -11.25
N GLU A 266 1.37 -2.61 -11.92
CA GLU A 266 2.67 -2.29 -11.35
C GLU A 266 2.69 -0.85 -10.84
N LEU A 267 2.97 -0.63 -9.55
CA LEU A 267 3.13 0.70 -8.98
C LEU A 267 4.59 1.14 -8.97
N TYR A 268 4.80 2.42 -9.22
CA TYR A 268 6.11 3.06 -9.22
C TYR A 268 6.05 4.43 -8.55
N SER A 269 7.20 4.91 -8.12
CA SER A 269 7.39 6.21 -7.49
C SER A 269 8.15 7.15 -8.41
N TRP A 270 7.77 8.43 -8.39
CA TRP A 270 8.49 9.54 -9.03
C TRP A 270 9.49 10.24 -8.10
N LEU A 271 9.56 9.81 -6.83
CA LEU A 271 10.36 10.42 -5.77
C LEU A 271 11.88 10.20 -5.96
N ASP A 272 12.47 10.85 -6.97
CA ASP A 272 13.90 11.13 -7.01
C ASP A 272 14.10 12.64 -7.14
N GLY A 273 14.50 13.29 -6.04
CA GLY A 273 15.18 14.59 -6.09
C GLY A 273 14.35 15.85 -6.30
N GLY A 274 13.02 15.84 -6.19
CA GLY A 274 12.21 17.05 -6.38
C GLY A 274 12.04 17.44 -7.84
N VAL A 275 12.22 16.48 -8.75
CA VAL A 275 11.90 16.64 -10.16
C VAL A 275 10.41 16.36 -10.35
N SER A 276 9.71 17.30 -10.98
CA SER A 276 8.28 17.21 -11.30
C SER A 276 7.93 15.95 -12.12
N ARG A 277 6.65 15.54 -12.07
CA ARG A 277 6.08 14.47 -12.91
C ARG A 277 6.64 14.54 -14.34
N GLY A 278 7.22 13.44 -14.83
CA GLY A 278 7.66 13.30 -16.22
C GLY A 278 9.16 13.41 -16.49
N GLU A 279 9.97 13.87 -15.53
CA GLU A 279 11.41 14.11 -15.74
C GLU A 279 12.34 13.25 -14.85
N GLY A 280 11.80 12.44 -13.94
CA GLY A 280 12.54 11.50 -13.09
C GLY A 280 12.52 10.05 -13.58
N GLU A 281 13.51 9.25 -13.17
CA GLU A 281 13.52 7.80 -13.40
C GLU A 281 12.39 7.14 -12.58
N ARG A 282 11.52 6.37 -13.26
CA ARG A 282 10.43 5.64 -12.61
C ARG A 282 11.02 4.47 -11.83
N LYS A 283 10.94 4.53 -10.50
CA LYS A 283 11.40 3.43 -9.64
C LYS A 283 10.23 2.54 -9.26
N LEU A 284 10.31 1.27 -9.64
CA LEU A 284 9.31 0.29 -9.28
C LEU A 284 9.29 0.06 -7.79
N LEU A 285 8.10 -0.02 -7.21
CA LEU A 285 7.92 -0.35 -5.81
C LEU A 285 8.07 -1.87 -5.60
N GLU A 286 9.28 -2.38 -5.72
CA GLU A 286 9.61 -3.82 -5.65
C GLU A 286 10.65 -4.14 -4.58
N TYR A 287 10.98 -5.42 -4.39
CA TYR A 287 12.11 -5.78 -3.51
C TYR A 287 13.42 -5.29 -4.10
N ASP A 288 13.88 -4.17 -3.60
CA ASP A 288 15.23 -3.67 -3.83
C ASP A 288 15.74 -3.11 -2.51
N ALA A 289 16.71 -3.80 -1.91
CA ALA A 289 17.29 -3.37 -0.65
C ALA A 289 18.30 -2.22 -0.80
N ALA A 290 18.78 -1.94 -2.02
CA ALA A 290 19.61 -0.77 -2.29
C ALA A 290 18.75 0.48 -2.43
N VAL A 291 17.57 0.37 -3.03
CA VAL A 291 16.64 1.50 -3.23
C VAL A 291 15.74 1.71 -2.02
N TYR A 292 15.15 0.65 -1.48
CA TYR A 292 14.16 0.69 -0.40
C TYR A 292 14.69 0.10 0.90
N SER A 293 15.90 0.50 1.32
CA SER A 293 16.46 0.08 2.59
C SER A 293 15.69 0.67 3.78
N SER A 294 15.58 -0.10 4.87
CA SER A 294 15.14 0.46 6.14
C SER A 294 16.20 1.42 6.66
N LEU A 295 15.80 2.57 7.22
CA LEU A 295 16.76 3.54 7.75
C LEU A 295 17.64 2.95 8.87
N TYR A 296 17.06 2.07 9.68
CA TYR A 296 17.79 1.31 10.69
C TYR A 296 17.56 -0.18 10.50
N GLN A 297 18.61 -0.90 10.11
CA GLN A 297 18.59 -2.35 10.07
C GLN A 297 19.04 -2.94 11.41
N ARG A 298 18.36 -3.99 11.87
CA ARG A 298 18.70 -4.73 13.08
C ARG A 298 18.61 -6.22 12.83
N ASP A 299 19.52 -6.97 13.44
CA ASP A 299 19.44 -8.42 13.45
C ASP A 299 18.21 -8.87 14.26
N LEU A 300 17.50 -9.87 13.73
CA LEU A 300 16.42 -10.51 14.45
C LEU A 300 17.03 -11.49 15.47
N THR A 301 16.87 -11.19 16.77
CA THR A 301 17.36 -12.10 17.82
C THR A 301 16.31 -13.18 18.15
N PRO A 302 16.70 -14.33 18.75
CA PRO A 302 15.73 -15.34 19.18
C PRO A 302 14.68 -14.80 20.16
N GLU A 303 15.02 -13.80 20.97
CA GLU A 303 14.09 -13.12 21.86
C GLU A 303 13.07 -12.28 21.09
N ASP A 304 13.53 -11.41 20.17
CA ASP A 304 12.64 -10.58 19.35
C ASP A 304 11.67 -11.43 18.52
N ALA A 305 12.15 -12.57 18.00
CA ALA A 305 11.33 -13.50 17.21
C ALA A 305 10.23 -14.19 18.03
N ARG A 306 10.42 -14.37 19.33
CA ARG A 306 9.43 -15.02 20.24
C ARG A 306 8.58 -14.01 21.01
N ASN A 307 9.07 -12.78 21.17
CA ASN A 307 8.44 -11.75 21.98
C ASN A 307 8.43 -10.41 21.22
N ARG A 308 7.29 -10.13 20.58
CA ARG A 308 7.06 -8.88 19.85
C ARG A 308 7.20 -7.63 20.75
N GLY A 309 6.90 -7.75 22.04
CA GLY A 309 7.08 -6.68 23.02
C GLY A 309 8.55 -6.32 23.26
N ALA A 310 9.47 -7.29 23.20
CA ALA A 310 10.91 -7.03 23.30
C ALA A 310 11.41 -6.22 22.09
N LEU A 311 10.89 -6.55 20.90
CA LEU A 311 11.16 -5.80 19.68
C LEU A 311 10.64 -4.36 19.78
N TRP A 312 9.40 -4.16 20.20
CA TRP A 312 8.82 -2.82 20.40
C TRP A 312 9.61 -1.99 21.39
N TYR A 313 10.01 -2.59 22.51
CA TYR A 313 10.84 -1.93 23.52
C TYR A 313 12.19 -1.49 22.95
N ARG A 314 12.85 -2.37 22.19
CA ARG A 314 14.13 -2.08 21.55
C ARG A 314 14.05 -0.91 20.57
N VAL A 315 13.00 -0.85 19.77
CA VAL A 315 12.76 0.29 18.88
C VAL A 315 12.43 1.55 19.69
N GLY A 316 11.50 1.44 20.63
CA GLY A 316 11.07 2.57 21.46
C GLY A 316 12.20 3.27 22.22
N ASN A 317 13.20 2.52 22.68
CA ASN A 317 14.38 3.07 23.37
C ASN A 317 15.43 3.66 22.43
N ALA A 318 15.53 3.17 21.20
CA ALA A 318 16.49 3.69 20.23
C ALA A 318 15.95 4.86 19.40
N ALA A 319 14.63 4.94 19.27
CA ALA A 319 13.95 5.85 18.36
C ALA A 319 13.74 7.26 18.92
N TRP A 320 13.50 7.38 20.23
CA TRP A 320 13.10 8.63 20.88
C TRP A 320 13.69 8.80 22.27
#